data_AF-A0AAD9ISA5-F1
#
_entry.id   AF-A0AAD9ISA5-F1
#
_cell.length_a   1.000
_cell.length_b   1.000
_cell.length_c   1.000
_cell.angle_alpha   90.00
_cell.angle_beta   90.00
_cell.angle_gamma   90.00
#
_symmetry.space_group_name_H-M   'P 1'
#
loop_
_entity.id
_entity.type
_entity.pdbx_description
1 polymer ?
#
loop_
_entity_poly.entity_id
_entity_poly.type
_entity_poly.pdbx_seq_one_letter_code
_entity_poly.pdbx_strand_id
1 'polypeptide(L)'
;MSKPESFDDILPLYNGNRRLEIGGKWRPSNCTSISRLAVVMTYRNRSKSIKLMLQHLHGFLQKQLIRYQMFVIEPPPDTEFNRGLLKNIGFVESGTFVDFQCVVFQDIDLLPGNDRNLYHCPTVPRHLVVGIDTRRYK
;
A
#
# COMPACT_ATOMS: atom_id res chain seq x y z
N MET A 1 -9.55 -28.86 -1.34
CA MET A 1 -8.87 -27.61 -1.73
C MET A 1 -9.84 -26.46 -1.48
N SER A 2 -9.64 -25.71 -0.40
CA SER A 2 -10.45 -24.52 -0.10
C SER A 2 -10.14 -23.44 -1.13
N LYS A 3 -11.18 -22.86 -1.73
CA LYS A 3 -11.12 -21.73 -2.66
C LYS A 3 -10.25 -20.63 -2.03
N PRO A 4 -9.24 -20.05 -2.72
CA PRO A 4 -8.51 -18.91 -2.18
C PRO A 4 -9.52 -17.79 -1.92
N GLU A 5 -9.50 -17.20 -0.73
CA GLU A 5 -10.30 -16.02 -0.41
C GLU A 5 -9.97 -14.95 -1.45
N SER A 6 -10.94 -14.64 -2.33
CA SER A 6 -10.74 -13.78 -3.50
C SER A 6 -10.56 -12.34 -3.05
N PHE A 7 -9.81 -11.55 -3.82
CA PHE A 7 -9.77 -10.09 -3.71
C PHE A 7 -11.17 -9.45 -3.79
N ASP A 8 -12.17 -10.17 -4.32
CA ASP A 8 -13.58 -9.77 -4.30
C ASP A 8 -14.12 -9.52 -2.88
N ASP A 9 -13.58 -10.20 -1.86
CA ASP A 9 -13.98 -10.02 -0.46
C ASP A 9 -13.49 -8.68 0.14
N ILE A 10 -12.70 -7.92 -0.63
CA ILE A 10 -12.15 -6.60 -0.26
C ILE A 10 -13.05 -5.47 -0.79
N LEU A 11 -13.92 -5.75 -1.78
CA LEU A 11 -14.90 -4.79 -2.34
C LEU A 11 -15.77 -4.09 -1.28
N PRO A 12 -16.22 -4.75 -0.18
CA PRO A 12 -17.02 -4.07 0.85
C PRO A 12 -16.27 -2.92 1.55
N LEU A 13 -14.92 -2.92 1.55
CA LEU A 13 -14.12 -1.81 2.09
C LEU A 13 -14.28 -0.52 1.29
N TYR A 14 -14.54 -0.65 -0.02
CA TYR A 14 -14.70 0.48 -0.93
C TYR A 14 -16.05 1.20 -0.73
N ASN A 15 -17.08 0.51 -0.22
CA ASN A 15 -18.40 1.12 0.00
C ASN A 15 -18.43 2.13 1.18
N GLY A 16 -17.50 2.04 2.13
CA GLY A 16 -17.41 2.96 3.27
C GLY A 16 -16.61 4.24 2.97
N ASN A 17 -15.69 4.21 2.01
CA ASN A 17 -14.81 5.32 1.68
C ASN A 17 -15.20 5.93 0.32
N ARG A 18 -16.23 6.79 0.32
CA ARG A 18 -16.87 7.41 -0.87
C ARG A 18 -15.94 8.17 -1.83
N ARG A 19 -14.63 8.23 -1.56
CA ARG A 19 -13.64 8.96 -2.35
C ARG A 19 -12.61 8.06 -3.04
N LEU A 20 -12.62 6.75 -2.80
CA LEU A 20 -11.69 5.82 -3.45
C LEU A 20 -12.14 5.53 -4.89
N GLU A 21 -11.21 5.66 -5.82
CA GLU A 21 -11.38 5.29 -7.22
C GLU A 21 -10.99 3.80 -7.43
N ILE A 22 -11.52 3.17 -8.47
CA ILE A 22 -11.22 1.78 -8.86
C ILE A 22 -9.70 1.55 -8.95
N GLY A 23 -9.24 0.40 -8.46
CA GLY A 23 -7.81 0.04 -8.47
C GLY A 23 -7.02 0.64 -7.32
N GLY A 24 -7.67 0.95 -6.20
CA GLY A 24 -7.01 1.45 -4.98
C GLY A 24 -6.44 2.85 -5.13
N LYS A 25 -7.07 3.69 -5.97
CA LYS A 25 -6.61 5.04 -6.31
C LYS A 25 -7.30 6.09 -5.44
N TRP A 26 -6.56 7.14 -5.12
CA TRP A 26 -7.14 8.33 -4.49
C TRP A 26 -6.34 9.58 -4.82
N ARG A 27 -7.02 10.72 -4.85
CA ARG A 27 -6.43 12.05 -4.95
C ARG A 27 -7.30 13.08 -4.22
N PRO A 28 -6.71 14.18 -3.71
CA PRO A 28 -7.50 15.29 -3.19
C PRO A 28 -8.33 15.93 -4.30
N SER A 29 -9.57 16.34 -3.98
CA SER A 29 -10.50 16.96 -4.93
C SER A 29 -10.39 18.49 -4.95
N ASN A 30 -9.88 19.09 -3.88
CA ASN A 30 -9.82 20.54 -3.66
C ASN A 30 -8.42 21.14 -3.80
N CYS A 31 -7.40 20.33 -4.07
CA CYS A 31 -6.03 20.81 -4.29
C CYS A 31 -5.25 19.84 -5.19
N THR A 32 -4.10 20.30 -5.67
CA THR A 32 -3.13 19.45 -6.37
C THR A 32 -2.16 18.87 -5.34
N SER A 33 -2.07 17.54 -5.30
CA SER A 33 -1.10 16.88 -4.42
C SER A 33 0.33 17.15 -4.90
N ILE A 34 1.22 17.46 -3.95
CA ILE A 34 2.65 17.65 -4.21
C ILE A 34 3.37 16.36 -4.58
N SER A 35 2.79 15.20 -4.28
CA SER A 35 3.41 13.89 -4.44
C SER A 35 2.45 12.92 -5.11
N ARG A 36 2.97 12.20 -6.10
CA ARG A 36 2.32 11.03 -6.73
C ARG A 36 3.01 9.77 -6.26
N LEU A 37 2.31 8.97 -5.45
CA LEU A 37 2.86 7.82 -4.74
C LEU A 37 2.32 6.48 -5.26
N ALA A 38 3.21 5.57 -5.64
CA ALA A 38 2.88 4.15 -5.75
C ALA A 38 3.16 3.45 -4.42
N VAL A 39 2.16 2.76 -3.88
CA VAL A 39 2.34 1.92 -2.68
C VAL A 39 2.37 0.47 -3.12
N VAL A 40 3.53 -0.17 -3.02
CA VAL A 40 3.74 -1.57 -3.41
C VAL A 40 3.73 -2.45 -2.17
N MET A 41 2.80 -3.40 -2.14
CA MET A 41 2.64 -4.39 -1.07
C MET A 41 2.81 -5.79 -1.63
N THR A 42 3.64 -6.61 -1.01
CA THR A 42 3.78 -8.03 -1.37
C THR A 42 2.83 -8.87 -0.52
N TYR A 43 2.08 -9.78 -1.13
CA TYR A 43 1.03 -10.54 -0.46
C TYR A 43 1.07 -12.03 -0.83
N ARG A 44 0.78 -12.90 0.14
CA ARG A 44 0.43 -14.31 -0.06
C ARG A 44 -0.28 -14.83 1.19
N ASN A 45 -1.50 -15.38 1.04
CA ASN A 45 -2.22 -16.08 2.11
C ASN A 45 -2.35 -15.33 3.46
N ARG A 46 -2.50 -13.99 3.45
CA ARG A 46 -2.67 -13.16 4.66
C ARG A 46 -3.88 -12.22 4.55
N SER A 47 -5.02 -12.76 4.13
CA SER A 47 -6.25 -12.02 3.79
C SER A 47 -6.70 -11.04 4.89
N LYS A 48 -6.65 -11.46 6.16
CA LYS A 48 -6.97 -10.61 7.31
C LYS A 48 -6.02 -9.42 7.44
N SER A 49 -4.70 -9.66 7.32
CA SER A 49 -3.69 -8.59 7.39
C SER A 49 -3.88 -7.57 6.28
N ILE A 50 -4.06 -8.01 5.02
CA ILE A 50 -4.21 -7.08 3.89
C ILE A 50 -5.51 -6.27 4.01
N LYS A 51 -6.62 -6.87 4.46
CA LYS A 51 -7.88 -6.13 4.68
C LYS A 51 -7.70 -5.01 5.70
N LEU A 52 -7.08 -5.29 6.85
CA LEU A 52 -6.79 -4.28 7.88
C LEU A 52 -5.82 -3.21 7.38
N MET A 53 -4.76 -3.63 6.67
CA MET A 53 -3.78 -2.72 6.07
C MET A 53 -4.44 -1.73 5.11
N LEU A 54 -5.24 -2.22 4.17
CA LEU A 54 -5.92 -1.36 3.19
C LEU A 54 -6.87 -0.38 3.86
N GLN A 55 -7.70 -0.84 4.80
CA GLN A 55 -8.60 0.02 5.58
C GLN A 55 -7.84 1.17 6.25
N HIS A 56 -6.75 0.85 6.95
CA HIS A 56 -5.97 1.82 7.71
C HIS A 56 -5.20 2.77 6.80
N LEU A 57 -4.46 2.22 5.84
CA LEU A 57 -3.53 2.98 5.02
C LEU A 57 -4.25 3.93 4.05
N HIS A 58 -5.44 3.57 3.57
CA HIS A 58 -6.25 4.50 2.80
C HIS A 58 -6.57 5.78 3.60
N GLY A 59 -7.09 5.64 4.82
CA GLY A 59 -7.38 6.78 5.69
C GLY A 59 -6.11 7.57 6.05
N PHE A 60 -5.01 6.87 6.34
CA PHE A 60 -3.72 7.47 6.67
C PHE A 60 -3.18 8.37 5.54
N LEU A 61 -3.13 7.86 4.30
CA LEU A 61 -2.62 8.62 3.15
C LEU A 61 -3.57 9.74 2.70
N GLN A 62 -4.88 9.55 2.87
CA GLN A 62 -5.88 10.58 2.58
C GLN A 62 -5.73 11.82 3.48
N LYS A 63 -5.44 11.63 4.78
CA LYS A 63 -5.14 12.73 5.71
C LYS A 63 -3.91 13.53 5.29
N GLN A 64 -2.94 12.89 4.63
CA GLN A 64 -1.73 13.54 4.11
C GLN A 64 -1.94 14.20 2.74
N LEU A 65 -3.16 14.13 2.17
CA LEU A 65 -3.49 14.71 0.85
C LEU A 65 -2.58 14.22 -0.29
N ILE A 66 -2.10 12.97 -0.19
CA ILE A 66 -1.22 12.37 -1.19
C ILE A 66 -2.05 11.81 -2.34
N ARG A 67 -1.70 12.09 -3.60
CA ARG A 67 -2.25 11.33 -4.73
C ARG A 67 -1.55 9.98 -4.78
N TYR A 68 -2.28 8.88 -4.61
CA TYR A 68 -1.67 7.56 -4.58
C TYR A 68 -2.46 6.49 -5.33
N GLN A 69 -1.77 5.38 -5.59
CA GLN A 69 -2.36 4.11 -5.99
C GLN A 69 -1.68 2.96 -5.24
N MET A 70 -2.47 1.97 -4.83
CA MET A 70 -1.97 0.77 -4.16
C MET A 70 -1.87 -0.41 -5.12
N PHE A 71 -0.72 -1.09 -5.09
CA PHE A 71 -0.40 -2.25 -5.90
C PHE A 71 -0.13 -3.42 -4.96
N VAL A 72 -0.99 -4.43 -4.99
CA VAL A 72 -0.77 -5.67 -4.24
C VAL A 72 -0.23 -6.73 -5.19
N ILE A 73 1.00 -7.17 -4.94
CA ILE A 73 1.71 -8.11 -5.79
C ILE A 73 1.64 -9.49 -5.15
N GLU A 74 0.90 -10.38 -5.82
CA GLU A 74 0.72 -11.77 -5.42
C GLU A 74 1.42 -12.69 -6.43
N PRO A 75 2.39 -13.50 -5.98
CA PRO A 75 2.99 -14.54 -6.82
C PRO A 75 2.02 -15.70 -7.06
N PRO A 76 2.22 -16.50 -8.14
CA PRO A 76 1.44 -17.71 -8.37
C PRO A 76 1.52 -18.69 -7.18
N PRO A 77 0.48 -19.52 -6.95
CA PRO A 77 0.42 -20.42 -5.80
C PRO A 77 1.62 -21.35 -5.64
N ASP A 78 2.14 -21.88 -6.75
CA ASP A 78 3.17 -22.93 -6.77
C ASP A 78 4.61 -22.39 -6.85
N THR A 79 4.83 -21.13 -6.47
CA THR A 79 6.16 -20.49 -6.52
C THR A 79 6.66 -20.18 -5.12
N GLU A 80 7.97 -20.01 -4.91
CA GLU A 80 8.49 -19.52 -3.63
C GLU A 80 8.13 -18.05 -3.39
N PHE A 81 7.94 -17.67 -2.12
CA PHE A 81 7.64 -16.29 -1.77
C PHE A 81 8.92 -15.47 -1.70
N ASN A 82 9.31 -14.83 -2.81
CA ASN A 82 10.46 -13.94 -2.86
C ASN A 82 10.02 -12.47 -2.72
N ARG A 83 10.13 -11.93 -1.51
CA ARG A 83 9.73 -10.54 -1.21
C ARG A 83 10.49 -9.51 -2.06
N GLY A 84 11.78 -9.70 -2.30
CA GLY A 84 12.59 -8.76 -3.09
C GLY A 84 12.16 -8.73 -4.55
N LEU A 85 11.97 -9.91 -5.15
CA LEU A 85 11.48 -10.03 -6.52
C LEU A 85 10.10 -9.38 -6.69
N LEU A 86 9.17 -9.63 -5.77
CA LEU A 86 7.82 -9.07 -5.85
C LEU A 86 7.80 -7.55 -5.70
N LYS A 87 8.70 -6.98 -4.88
CA LYS A 87 8.90 -5.53 -4.80
C LYS A 87 9.38 -4.96 -6.14
N ASN A 88 10.33 -5.61 -6.79
CA ASN A 88 10.83 -5.18 -8.09
C ASN A 88 9.76 -5.27 -9.18
N ILE A 89 8.98 -6.36 -9.21
CA ILE A 89 7.83 -6.50 -10.10
C ILE A 89 6.84 -5.35 -9.85
N GLY A 90 6.46 -5.11 -8.60
CA GLY A 90 5.55 -4.02 -8.27
C GLY A 90 6.06 -2.64 -8.66
N PHE A 91 7.37 -2.39 -8.54
CA PHE A 91 7.99 -1.15 -9.02
C PHE A 91 7.80 -1.00 -10.54
N VAL A 92 8.21 -2.00 -11.32
CA VAL A 92 8.10 -1.98 -12.79
C VAL A 92 6.64 -1.83 -13.22
N GLU A 93 5.74 -2.65 -12.68
CA GLU A 93 4.33 -2.66 -13.06
C GLU A 93 3.64 -1.34 -12.69
N SER A 94 3.93 -0.76 -11.51
CA SER A 94 3.34 0.51 -11.11
C SER A 94 3.67 1.65 -12.09
N GLY A 95 4.86 1.62 -12.69
CA GLY A 95 5.31 2.62 -13.67
C GLY A 95 4.51 2.61 -14.98
N THR A 96 3.72 1.57 -15.25
CA THR A 96 2.90 1.47 -16.46
C THR A 96 1.54 2.18 -16.36
N PHE A 97 1.11 2.56 -15.14
CA PHE A 97 -0.22 3.14 -14.90
C PHE A 97 -0.20 4.66 -14.83
N VAL A 98 0.69 5.20 -14.02
CA VAL A 98 0.84 6.65 -13.78
C VAL A 98 2.32 6.94 -13.66
N ASP A 99 2.73 8.12 -14.10
CA ASP A 99 4.04 8.67 -13.77
C ASP A 99 4.10 8.98 -12.27
N PHE A 100 4.48 7.99 -11.45
CA PHE A 100 4.68 8.14 -10.02
C PHE A 100 6.04 8.76 -9.75
N GLN A 101 6.08 9.73 -8.83
CA GLN A 101 7.33 10.37 -8.41
C GLN A 101 8.01 9.62 -7.27
N CYS A 102 7.27 8.77 -6.57
CA CYS A 102 7.70 8.07 -5.38
C CYS A 102 7.10 6.67 -5.36
N VAL A 103 7.90 5.71 -4.88
CA VAL A 103 7.45 4.34 -4.62
C VAL A 103 7.74 4.00 -3.16
N VAL A 104 6.73 3.53 -2.44
CA VAL A 104 6.86 3.03 -1.07
C VAL A 104 6.60 1.53 -1.07
N PHE A 105 7.57 0.77 -0.58
CA PHE A 105 7.41 -0.64 -0.30
C PHE A 105 6.84 -0.82 1.10
N GLN A 106 5.57 -1.22 1.18
CA GLN A 106 4.84 -1.37 2.43
C GLN A 106 4.67 -2.86 2.77
N ASP A 107 5.12 -3.26 3.97
CA ASP A 107 4.82 -4.59 4.48
C ASP A 107 3.38 -4.61 5.02
N ILE A 108 2.63 -5.66 4.69
CA ILE A 108 1.19 -5.78 5.00
C ILE A 108 0.87 -5.95 6.50
N ASP A 109 1.90 -6.15 7.34
CA ASP A 109 1.76 -6.36 8.77
C ASP A 109 2.28 -5.18 9.62
N LEU A 110 2.69 -4.07 8.99
CA LEU A 110 3.27 -2.91 9.67
C LEU A 110 2.41 -1.66 9.48
N LEU A 111 1.50 -1.38 10.41
CA LEU A 111 0.62 -0.21 10.34
C LEU A 111 1.34 1.04 10.85
N PRO A 112 1.30 2.18 10.13
CA PRO A 112 1.81 3.44 10.66
C PRO A 112 0.93 3.93 11.82
N GLY A 113 1.52 4.07 13.01
CA GLY A 113 0.83 4.50 14.23
C GLY A 113 0.78 6.02 14.44
N ASN A 114 1.49 6.81 13.62
CA ASN A 114 1.58 8.27 13.79
C ASN A 114 1.43 8.99 12.44
N ASP A 115 0.43 9.85 12.32
CA ASP A 115 0.12 10.63 11.10
C ASP A 115 1.26 11.60 10.68
N ARG A 116 2.24 11.84 11.57
CA ARG A 116 3.47 12.59 11.28
C ARG A 116 4.52 11.78 10.51
N ASN A 117 4.34 10.46 10.35
CA ASN A 117 5.18 9.67 9.46
C ASN A 117 4.76 9.93 8.01
N LEU A 118 5.44 10.86 7.35
CA LEU A 118 5.05 11.34 6.04
C LEU A 118 5.48 10.36 4.92
N TYR A 119 4.51 9.88 4.15
CA TYR A 119 4.71 8.97 3.02
C TYR A 119 5.10 9.75 1.75
N HIS A 120 6.27 10.37 1.80
CA HIS A 120 6.90 11.03 0.65
C HIS A 120 8.35 10.56 0.48
N CYS A 121 8.85 10.58 -0.75
CA CYS A 121 10.24 10.32 -1.05
C CYS A 121 11.04 11.62 -0.89
N PRO A 122 12.05 11.67 -0.01
CA PRO A 122 13.02 12.75 -0.01
C PRO A 122 14.07 12.52 -1.13
N THR A 123 15.11 13.35 -1.16
CA THR A 123 16.20 13.24 -2.15
C THR A 123 17.05 11.97 -1.99
N VAL A 124 17.02 11.33 -0.82
CA VAL A 124 17.71 10.08 -0.51
C VAL A 124 16.71 9.00 -0.11
N PRO A 125 17.06 7.70 -0.20
CA PRO A 125 16.18 6.64 0.28
C PRO A 125 15.79 6.84 1.75
N ARG A 126 14.51 6.65 2.07
CA ARG A 126 13.98 6.77 3.43
C ARG A 126 13.53 5.42 3.96
N HIS A 127 13.93 5.12 5.19
CA HIS A 127 13.37 4.03 5.98
C HIS A 127 12.18 4.55 6.80
N LEU A 128 10.97 4.05 6.52
CA LEU A 128 9.73 4.53 7.16
C LEU A 128 9.44 3.88 8.52
N VAL A 129 9.95 2.66 8.76
CA VAL A 129 9.66 1.89 9.97
C VAL A 129 10.85 1.97 10.93
N VAL A 130 10.93 3.06 11.69
CA VAL A 130 12.06 3.27 12.62
C VAL A 130 11.82 2.70 14.02
N GLY A 131 10.60 2.27 14.33
CA GLY A 131 10.25 1.64 15.61
C GLY A 131 8.94 0.89 15.50
N ILE A 132 8.87 -0.29 16.13
CA ILE A 132 7.71 -1.20 16.09
C ILE A 132 7.26 -1.48 17.53
N ASP A 133 5.95 -1.50 17.77
CA ASP A 133 5.33 -1.75 19.06
C ASP A 133 5.74 -3.11 19.68
N THR A 134 5.80 -4.17 18.85
CA THR A 134 6.26 -5.51 19.24
C THR A 134 7.72 -5.53 19.72
N ARG A 135 8.52 -4.52 19.32
CA ARG A 135 9.89 -4.28 19.80
C ARG A 135 9.97 -3.16 20.83
N ARG A 136 8.83 -2.67 21.32
CA ARG A 136 8.73 -1.52 22.24
C ARG A 136 9.42 -0.27 21.71
N TYR A 137 9.33 -0.05 20.39
CA TYR A 137 9.96 1.07 19.69
C TYR A 137 11.49 1.13 19.86
N LYS A 138 12.12 -0.03 20.05
CA LYS A 138 13.58 -0.23 20.06
C LYS A 138 14.08 -0.88 18.78
#